data_AF-L0B0X2-F1
#
_entry.id   AF-L0B0X2-F1
#
_cell.length_a   1.000
_cell.length_b   1.000
_cell.length_c   1.000
_cell.angle_alpha   90.00
_cell.angle_beta   90.00
_cell.angle_gamma   90.00
#
_symmetry.space_group_name_H-M   'P 1'
#
loop_
_entity.id
_entity.type
_entity.pdbx_description
1 polymer ?
#
loop_
_entity_poly.entity_id
_entity_poly.type
_entity_poly.pdbx_seq_one_letter_code
_entity_poly.pdbx_strand_id
1 'polypeptide(L)'
;MTALQPSGCSITSFGTIEVKLWPRGLRYVLIVEKETIYYRLLQCAILKRHNPCVMILSRGFPDIATRELLYEIRNHSKKLNVPILCLTDFNRAGLNIALTFYRGPIKTNYYTNECSIPELKWLYLGKRDSWDPKIQSVYEMNDWREILQLMASCTYNLDEITDLEDRLIKILEKP
;
A
#
# COMPACT_ATOMS: atom_id res chain seq x y z
N MET A 1 2.82 8.92 32.80
CA MET A 1 1.98 8.81 31.59
C MET A 1 2.78 8.04 30.55
N THR A 2 2.47 6.76 30.39
CA THR A 2 3.21 5.80 29.57
C THR A 2 3.05 6.16 28.10
N ALA A 3 4.15 6.47 27.42
CA ALA A 3 4.18 6.57 25.98
C ALA A 3 3.71 5.22 25.42
N LEU A 4 2.62 5.23 24.66
CA LEU A 4 2.24 4.14 23.78
C LEU A 4 3.42 3.90 22.83
N GLN A 5 4.29 2.93 23.12
CA GLN A 5 5.01 2.27 22.05
C GLN A 5 3.92 1.75 21.10
N PRO A 6 3.99 2.02 19.79
CA PRO A 6 2.97 1.52 18.88
C PRO A 6 3.13 0.00 18.85
N SER A 7 2.31 -0.70 19.62
CA SER A 7 2.22 -2.15 19.66
C SER A 7 1.60 -2.61 18.33
N GLY A 8 2.41 -2.61 17.28
CA GLY A 8 2.09 -3.30 16.04
C GLY A 8 2.09 -4.80 16.27
N CYS A 9 1.28 -5.53 15.52
CA CYS A 9 1.33 -6.98 15.49
C CYS A 9 2.21 -7.41 14.31
N SER A 10 3.22 -8.24 14.55
CA SER A 10 3.97 -8.84 13.45
C SER A 10 3.06 -9.82 12.72
N ILE A 11 3.07 -9.76 11.40
CA ILE A 11 2.39 -10.76 10.57
C ILE A 11 3.17 -12.06 10.71
N THR A 12 2.52 -13.11 11.20
CA THR A 12 3.13 -14.43 11.38
C THR A 12 3.18 -15.16 10.03
N SER A 13 4.35 -15.72 9.71
CA SER A 13 4.55 -16.46 8.45
C SER A 13 3.98 -17.90 8.46
N PHE A 14 3.31 -18.30 9.55
CA PHE A 14 2.79 -19.65 9.74
C PHE A 14 1.34 -19.61 10.22
N GLY A 15 0.48 -20.41 9.59
CA GLY A 15 -0.94 -20.56 9.95
C GLY A 15 -1.91 -19.90 8.95
N THR A 16 -3.18 -20.28 9.03
CA THR A 16 -4.25 -19.65 8.25
C THR A 16 -4.51 -18.25 8.78
N ILE A 17 -4.41 -17.24 7.93
CA ILE A 17 -4.74 -15.85 8.28
C ILE A 17 -6.26 -15.69 8.20
N GLU A 18 -6.92 -15.50 9.35
CA GLU A 18 -8.33 -15.11 9.40
C GLU A 18 -8.44 -13.63 9.75
N VAL A 19 -8.94 -12.82 8.82
CA VAL A 19 -9.18 -11.39 9.03
C VAL A 19 -10.66 -11.15 9.25
N LYS A 20 -11.00 -10.47 10.35
CA LYS A 20 -12.35 -9.94 10.58
C LYS A 20 -12.29 -8.42 10.61
N LEU A 21 -12.69 -7.78 9.52
CA LEU A 21 -12.91 -6.32 9.51
C LEU A 21 -14.30 -6.03 10.05
N TRP A 22 -14.39 -5.17 11.06
CA TRP A 22 -15.68 -4.71 11.55
C TRP A 22 -16.26 -3.66 10.60
N PRO A 23 -17.53 -3.78 10.16
CA PRO A 23 -18.09 -2.97 9.08
C PRO A 23 -18.15 -1.46 9.33
N ARG A 24 -18.05 -1.04 10.60
CA ARG A 24 -18.34 0.35 10.96
C ARG A 24 -17.06 1.18 11.00
N GLY A 25 -16.90 1.99 9.96
CA GLY A 25 -16.08 3.19 10.00
C GLY A 25 -14.65 3.05 9.48
N LEU A 26 -14.19 1.89 9.01
CA LEU A 26 -12.86 1.79 8.43
C LEU A 26 -12.76 2.71 7.20
N ARG A 27 -11.90 3.73 7.28
CA ARG A 27 -11.77 4.75 6.23
C ARG A 27 -10.88 4.29 5.08
N TYR A 28 -9.79 3.60 5.40
CA TYR A 28 -8.82 3.09 4.41
C TYR A 28 -7.83 2.12 5.07
N VAL A 29 -7.13 1.38 4.21
CA VAL A 29 -5.96 0.59 4.56
C VAL A 29 -4.75 1.22 3.87
N LEU A 30 -3.70 1.54 4.62
CA LEU A 30 -2.46 2.14 4.11
C LEU A 30 -1.30 1.17 4.27
N ILE A 31 -0.78 0.71 3.13
CA ILE A 31 0.46 -0.06 3.04
C ILE A 31 1.61 0.93 2.90
N VAL A 32 2.64 0.81 3.74
CA VAL A 32 3.84 1.63 3.68
C VAL A 32 5.05 0.73 3.47
N GLU A 33 5.87 1.05 2.47
CA GLU A 33 7.06 0.26 2.14
C GLU A 33 8.25 0.53 3.07
N LYS A 34 8.43 1.79 3.47
CA LYS A 34 9.64 2.20 4.18
C LYS A 34 9.38 2.36 5.67
N GLU A 35 10.15 1.65 6.49
CA GLU A 35 10.01 1.66 7.95
C GLU A 35 10.18 3.06 8.55
N THR A 36 11.12 3.86 8.02
CA THR A 36 11.33 5.25 8.46
C THR A 36 10.10 6.14 8.22
N ILE A 37 9.42 5.95 7.08
CA ILE A 37 8.18 6.66 6.74
C ILE A 37 7.05 6.20 7.66
N TYR A 38 6.94 4.89 7.86
CA TYR A 38 5.93 4.30 8.74
C TYR A 38 6.02 4.85 10.17
N TYR A 39 7.22 4.85 10.78
CA TYR A 39 7.38 5.40 12.12
C TYR A 39 7.18 6.91 12.17
N ARG A 40 7.59 7.64 11.14
CA ARG A 40 7.32 9.09 11.06
C ARG A 40 5.81 9.36 11.05
N LEU A 41 5.03 8.61 10.27
CA LEU A 41 3.57 8.72 10.25
C LEU A 41 2.94 8.41 11.63
N LEU A 42 3.48 7.41 12.34
CA LEU A 42 3.04 7.10 13.71
C LEU A 42 3.35 8.22 14.69
N GLN A 43 4.52 8.85 14.59
CA GLN A 43 4.91 10.00 15.41
C GLN A 43 3.99 11.21 15.18
N CYS A 44 3.49 11.39 13.95
CA CYS A 44 2.50 12.41 13.63
C CYS A 44 1.07 12.08 14.09
N ALA A 45 0.89 10.98 14.84
CA ALA A 45 -0.39 10.53 15.37
C ALA A 45 -1.46 10.27 14.28
N ILE A 46 -1.05 9.81 13.10
CA ILE A 46 -1.96 9.58 11.98
C ILE A 46 -3.08 8.59 12.33
N LEU A 47 -2.77 7.53 13.08
CA LEU A 47 -3.75 6.54 13.53
C LEU A 47 -4.84 7.17 14.42
N LYS A 48 -4.47 8.15 15.25
CA LYS A 48 -5.43 8.86 16.12
C LYS A 48 -6.28 9.83 15.32
N ARG A 49 -5.67 10.56 14.37
CA ARG A 49 -6.34 11.57 13.55
C ARG A 49 -7.27 10.97 12.50
N HIS A 50 -6.87 9.85 11.89
CA HIS A 50 -7.59 9.18 10.81
C HIS A 50 -8.34 7.91 11.27
N ASN A 51 -8.55 7.74 12.58
CA ASN A 51 -9.30 6.62 13.11
C ASN A 51 -10.73 6.58 12.53
N PRO A 52 -11.26 5.39 12.18
CA PRO A 52 -10.59 4.10 12.04
C PRO A 52 -9.81 3.95 10.73
N CYS A 53 -8.51 3.64 10.83
CA CYS A 53 -7.67 3.27 9.69
C CYS A 53 -6.72 2.12 10.07
N VAL A 54 -6.28 1.35 9.08
CA VAL A 54 -5.29 0.28 9.27
C VAL A 54 -4.02 0.67 8.53
N MET A 55 -2.88 0.58 9.22
CA MET A 55 -1.57 0.75 8.60
C MET A 55 -0.81 -0.58 8.63
N ILE A 56 -0.17 -0.92 7.51
CA ILE A 56 0.62 -2.13 7.34
C ILE A 56 2.00 -1.74 6.82
N LEU A 57 3.05 -2.18 7.49
CA LEU A 57 4.44 -2.01 7.06
C LEU A 57 4.87 -3.23 6.25
N SER A 58 5.11 -3.07 4.96
CA SER A 58 5.82 -4.07 4.16
C SER A 58 7.31 -3.73 4.19
N ARG A 59 8.15 -4.50 4.88
CA ARG A 59 9.59 -4.21 5.02
C ARG A 59 10.37 -4.44 3.72
N GLY A 60 10.14 -3.59 2.71
CA GLY A 60 10.66 -3.75 1.35
C GLY A 60 9.77 -4.63 0.46
N PHE A 61 10.37 -5.57 -0.29
CA PHE A 61 9.62 -6.44 -1.21
C PHE A 61 8.62 -7.31 -0.42
N PRO A 62 7.35 -7.38 -0.85
CA PRO A 62 6.30 -7.94 -0.02
C PRO A 62 6.43 -9.45 0.12
N ASP A 63 6.54 -9.92 1.36
CA ASP A 63 6.57 -11.33 1.70
C ASP A 63 5.19 -11.98 1.55
N ILE A 64 5.17 -13.31 1.50
CA ILE A 64 3.95 -14.09 1.25
C ILE A 64 2.88 -13.80 2.31
N ALA A 65 3.26 -13.73 3.58
CA ALA A 65 2.33 -13.52 4.68
C ALA A 65 1.65 -12.14 4.63
N THR A 66 2.41 -11.09 4.32
CA THR A 66 1.85 -9.74 4.11
C THR A 66 0.88 -9.72 2.94
N ARG A 67 1.19 -10.43 1.86
CA ARG A 67 0.32 -10.51 0.67
C ARG A 67 -0.97 -11.27 0.95
N GLU A 68 -0.89 -12.39 1.67
CA GLU A 68 -2.08 -13.16 2.08
C GLU A 68 -2.98 -12.35 3.01
N LEU A 69 -2.40 -11.66 4.00
CA LEU A 69 -3.14 -10.76 4.87
C LEU A 69 -3.87 -9.68 4.07
N LEU A 70 -3.16 -9.01 3.15
CA LEU A 70 -3.74 -7.94 2.35
C LEU A 70 -4.81 -8.44 1.38
N TYR A 71 -4.67 -9.65 0.86
CA TYR A 71 -5.69 -10.28 0.04
C TYR A 71 -6.98 -10.56 0.82
N GLU A 72 -6.86 -11.07 2.04
CA GLU A 72 -8.02 -11.25 2.92
C GLU A 72 -8.66 -9.92 3.34
N ILE A 73 -7.83 -8.91 3.66
CA ILE A 73 -8.30 -7.54 3.89
C ILE A 73 -9.04 -7.00 2.66
N ARG A 74 -8.53 -7.25 1.45
CA ARG A 74 -9.17 -6.83 0.19
C ARG A 74 -10.54 -7.47 0.00
N ASN A 75 -10.69 -8.77 0.28
CA ASN A 75 -11.98 -9.45 0.18
C ASN A 75 -13.06 -8.81 1.08
N HIS A 76 -12.66 -8.31 2.26
CA HIS A 76 -13.54 -7.56 3.15
C HIS A 76 -13.73 -6.11 2.72
N SER A 77 -12.63 -5.43 2.34
CA SER A 77 -12.61 -4.03 1.93
C SER A 77 -13.47 -3.78 0.71
N LYS A 78 -13.49 -4.72 -0.25
CA LYS A 78 -14.36 -4.66 -1.44
C LYS A 78 -15.85 -4.64 -1.09
N LYS A 79 -16.28 -5.41 -0.08
CA LYS A 79 -17.67 -5.42 0.39
C LYS A 79 -18.05 -4.12 1.10
N LEU A 80 -17.08 -3.48 1.74
CA LEU A 80 -17.26 -2.27 2.55
C LEU A 80 -16.89 -0.98 1.80
N ASN A 81 -16.51 -1.08 0.52
CA ASN A 81 -15.98 0.02 -0.29
C ASN A 81 -14.81 0.79 0.38
N VAL A 82 -13.94 0.06 1.09
CA VAL A 82 -12.78 0.64 1.77
C VAL A 82 -11.59 0.66 0.80
N PRO A 83 -10.98 1.83 0.53
CA PRO A 83 -9.83 1.92 -0.34
C PRO A 83 -8.56 1.35 0.30
N ILE A 84 -7.76 0.65 -0.51
CA ILE A 84 -6.42 0.18 -0.15
C ILE A 84 -5.41 1.05 -0.88
N LEU A 85 -4.55 1.70 -0.11
CA LEU A 85 -3.53 2.64 -0.56
C LEU A 85 -2.15 2.00 -0.37
N CYS A 86 -1.26 2.12 -1.35
CA CYS A 86 0.14 1.69 -1.21
C CYS A 86 1.06 2.88 -1.37
N LEU A 87 1.82 3.21 -0.33
CA LEU A 87 2.78 4.31 -0.29
C LEU A 87 4.21 3.78 -0.50
N THR A 88 4.83 4.14 -1.62
CA THR A 88 6.21 3.78 -1.95
C THR A 88 7.00 4.96 -2.50
N ASP A 89 8.32 4.83 -2.61
CA ASP A 89 9.14 5.85 -3.29
C ASP A 89 8.85 5.83 -4.81
N PHE A 90 8.88 7.00 -5.47
CA PHE A 90 8.68 7.14 -6.91
C PHE A 90 9.93 6.71 -7.70
N ASN A 91 10.25 5.43 -7.64
CA ASN A 91 11.38 4.80 -8.32
C ASN A 91 11.02 3.38 -8.78
N ARG A 92 11.96 2.70 -9.47
CA ARG A 92 11.77 1.32 -9.96
C ARG A 92 11.41 0.33 -8.85
N ALA A 93 12.03 0.43 -7.68
CA ALA A 93 11.79 -0.50 -6.57
C ALA A 93 10.39 -0.30 -5.99
N GLY A 94 9.99 0.94 -5.74
CA GLY A 94 8.67 1.30 -5.24
C GLY A 94 7.55 0.94 -6.22
N LEU A 95 7.78 1.11 -7.53
CA LEU A 95 6.87 0.63 -8.57
C LEU A 95 6.74 -0.89 -8.54
N ASN A 96 7.85 -1.63 -8.47
CA ASN A 96 7.82 -3.09 -8.40
C ASN A 96 7.02 -3.61 -7.20
N ILE A 97 7.13 -2.94 -6.05
CA ILE A 97 6.38 -3.30 -4.85
C ILE A 97 4.90 -3.05 -5.05
N ALA A 98 4.52 -1.86 -5.54
CA ALA A 98 3.13 -1.53 -5.82
C ALA A 98 2.52 -2.47 -6.89
N LEU A 99 3.26 -2.77 -7.97
CA LEU A 99 2.84 -3.74 -8.97
C LEU A 99 2.63 -5.13 -8.37
N THR A 100 3.53 -5.59 -7.51
CA THR A 100 3.42 -6.91 -6.88
C THR A 100 2.13 -7.04 -6.06
N PHE A 101 1.69 -5.98 -5.39
CA PHE A 101 0.39 -5.96 -4.73
C PHE A 101 -0.77 -5.86 -5.72
N TYR A 102 -0.64 -5.05 -6.78
CA TYR A 102 -1.68 -4.80 -7.77
C TYR A 102 -2.02 -6.07 -8.58
N ARG A 103 -1.03 -6.68 -9.24
CA ARG A 103 -1.22 -7.82 -10.15
C ARG A 103 -0.86 -9.19 -9.56
N GLY A 104 -0.24 -9.19 -8.38
CA GLY A 104 0.43 -10.38 -7.85
C GLY A 104 1.88 -10.52 -8.34
N PRO A 105 2.55 -11.62 -7.97
CA PRO A 105 3.94 -11.88 -8.32
C PRO A 105 4.01 -12.32 -9.79
N ILE A 106 5.17 -12.16 -10.41
CA ILE A 106 5.39 -12.66 -11.77
C ILE A 106 5.18 -14.18 -11.77
N LYS A 107 4.40 -14.69 -12.72
CA LYS A 107 3.86 -16.07 -12.80
C LYS A 107 4.91 -17.19 -12.95
N THR A 108 6.20 -16.91 -12.73
CA THR A 108 7.27 -17.92 -12.80
C THR A 108 7.21 -18.93 -11.66
N ASN A 109 6.50 -18.65 -10.56
CA ASN A 109 6.34 -19.59 -9.44
C ASN A 109 4.94 -20.22 -9.42
N TYR A 110 4.91 -21.52 -9.75
CA TYR A 110 3.75 -22.43 -9.66
C TYR A 110 3.06 -22.50 -8.28
N TYR A 111 3.65 -21.90 -7.24
CA TYR A 111 3.20 -21.98 -5.84
C TYR A 111 2.75 -20.64 -5.25
N THR A 112 2.48 -19.63 -6.08
CA THR A 112 2.03 -18.34 -5.57
C THR A 112 0.52 -18.23 -5.65
N ASN A 113 -0.14 -18.23 -4.49
CA ASN A 113 -1.54 -17.84 -4.38
C ASN A 113 -1.75 -16.50 -5.10
N GLU A 114 -2.85 -16.37 -5.86
CA GLU A 114 -3.22 -15.19 -6.62
C GLU A 114 -3.64 -14.02 -5.69
N CYS A 115 -2.75 -13.60 -4.80
CA CYS A 115 -2.94 -12.47 -3.91
C CYS A 115 -2.71 -11.17 -4.67
N SER A 116 -3.68 -10.80 -5.51
CA SER A 116 -3.73 -9.56 -6.29
C SER A 116 -4.78 -8.61 -5.72
N ILE A 117 -4.51 -7.31 -5.83
CA ILE A 117 -5.36 -6.21 -5.37
C ILE A 117 -5.54 -5.24 -6.55
N PRO A 118 -6.37 -5.56 -7.55
CA PRO A 118 -6.57 -4.69 -8.70
C PRO A 118 -7.17 -3.33 -8.35
N GLU A 119 -7.86 -3.24 -7.21
CA GLU A 119 -8.44 -1.99 -6.71
C GLU A 119 -7.42 -1.11 -5.94
N LEU A 120 -6.14 -1.49 -5.92
CA LEU A 120 -5.07 -0.76 -5.23
C LEU A 120 -4.86 0.63 -5.84
N LYS A 121 -4.81 1.65 -4.98
CA LYS A 121 -4.39 3.00 -5.36
C LYS A 121 -2.94 3.23 -4.95
N TRP A 122 -2.09 3.53 -5.93
CA TRP A 122 -0.70 3.84 -5.66
C TRP A 122 -0.56 5.30 -5.19
N LEU A 123 0.16 5.50 -4.10
CA LEU A 123 0.65 6.78 -3.60
C LEU A 123 2.19 6.74 -3.67
N TYR A 124 2.81 7.79 -4.18
CA TYR A 124 4.26 7.81 -4.28
C TYR A 124 4.87 9.07 -3.67
N LEU A 125 6.03 8.89 -3.05
CA LEU A 125 6.89 9.98 -2.58
C LEU A 125 7.94 10.31 -3.64
N GLY A 126 8.02 11.57 -4.05
CA GLY A 126 9.03 12.07 -4.98
C GLY A 126 8.45 12.60 -6.29
N LYS A 127 9.23 13.46 -6.95
CA LYS A 127 8.78 14.23 -8.12
C LYS A 127 8.47 13.31 -9.30
N ARG A 128 7.33 13.53 -9.97
CA ARG A 128 6.98 12.80 -11.19
C ARG A 128 8.05 12.91 -12.30
N ASP A 129 8.76 14.02 -12.35
CA ASP A 129 9.82 14.27 -13.33
C ASP A 129 11.10 13.47 -13.05
N SER A 130 11.24 12.85 -11.87
CA SER A 130 12.36 11.95 -11.56
C SER A 130 12.17 10.54 -12.13
N TRP A 131 11.13 10.31 -12.94
CA TRP A 131 10.92 9.04 -13.62
C TRP A 131 12.03 8.78 -14.63
N ASP A 132 12.91 7.83 -14.33
CA ASP A 132 13.98 7.44 -15.25
C ASP A 132 13.39 6.73 -16.49
N PRO A 133 13.54 7.29 -17.70
CA PRO A 133 13.06 6.66 -18.94
C PRO A 133 13.61 5.25 -19.15
N LYS A 134 14.79 4.94 -18.59
CA LYS A 134 15.38 3.60 -18.66
C LYS A 134 14.56 2.55 -17.91
N ILE A 135 13.68 2.94 -17.00
CA ILE A 135 12.71 2.02 -16.35
C ILE A 135 11.81 1.38 -17.42
N GLN A 136 11.43 2.11 -18.48
CA GLN A 136 10.60 1.56 -19.55
C GLN A 136 11.27 0.39 -20.28
N SER A 137 12.60 0.40 -20.42
CA SER A 137 13.35 -0.69 -21.07
C SER A 137 13.42 -1.99 -20.27
N VAL A 138 13.04 -1.96 -18.99
CA VAL A 138 13.09 -3.13 -18.09
C VAL A 138 11.81 -3.96 -18.17
N TYR A 139 10.68 -3.33 -18.48
CA TYR A 139 9.37 -3.95 -18.44
C TYR A 139 8.90 -4.33 -19.85
N GLU A 140 8.21 -5.47 -19.97
CA GLU A 140 7.63 -5.88 -21.24
C GLU A 140 6.41 -5.02 -21.60
N MET A 141 6.03 -5.03 -22.87
CA MET A 141 4.89 -4.23 -23.37
C MET A 141 3.56 -4.59 -22.67
N ASN A 142 3.42 -5.84 -22.20
CA ASN A 142 2.26 -6.27 -21.40
C ASN A 142 2.27 -5.69 -19.98
N ASP A 143 3.46 -5.56 -19.37
CA ASP A 143 3.61 -4.91 -18.05
C ASP A 143 3.24 -3.43 -18.13
N TRP A 144 3.51 -2.78 -19.27
CA TRP A 144 3.25 -1.35 -19.44
C TRP A 144 1.77 -0.99 -19.33
N ARG A 145 0.86 -1.87 -19.77
CA ARG A 145 -0.60 -1.62 -19.61
C ARG A 145 -1.00 -1.58 -18.15
N GLU A 146 -0.50 -2.52 -17.35
CA GLU A 146 -0.79 -2.60 -15.91
C GLU A 146 -0.12 -1.45 -15.15
N ILE A 147 1.11 -1.08 -15.53
CA ILE A 147 1.80 0.10 -15.01
C ILE A 147 0.96 1.35 -15.29
N LEU A 148 0.50 1.55 -16.53
CA LEU A 148 -0.34 2.69 -16.88
C LEU A 148 -1.66 2.71 -16.11
N GLN A 149 -2.30 1.55 -15.89
CA GLN A 149 -3.51 1.44 -15.08
C GLN A 149 -3.25 1.79 -13.62
N LEU A 150 -2.17 1.28 -13.03
CA LEU A 150 -1.76 1.60 -11.66
C LEU A 150 -1.36 3.09 -11.51
N MET A 151 -0.70 3.64 -12.53
CA MET A 151 -0.38 5.07 -12.59
C MET A 151 -1.63 5.93 -12.82
N ALA A 152 -2.66 5.42 -13.50
CA ALA A 152 -3.94 6.09 -13.65
C ALA A 152 -4.80 6.01 -12.38
N SER A 153 -4.68 4.93 -11.60
CA SER A 153 -5.26 4.84 -10.25
C SER A 153 -4.47 5.65 -9.22
N CYS A 154 -3.29 6.15 -9.61
CA CYS A 154 -2.44 6.93 -8.76
C CYS A 154 -3.11 8.23 -8.38
N THR A 155 -3.22 8.45 -7.07
CA THR A 155 -4.10 9.51 -6.59
C THR A 155 -3.34 10.84 -6.50
N TYR A 156 -2.06 10.91 -6.10
CA TYR A 156 -1.26 12.17 -6.11
C TYR A 156 0.27 11.96 -6.05
N ASN A 157 1.03 12.94 -6.56
CA ASN A 157 2.46 13.15 -6.29
C ASN A 157 2.65 13.78 -4.89
N LEU A 158 3.45 13.17 -4.02
CA LEU A 158 3.83 13.71 -2.72
C LEU A 158 5.29 14.17 -2.76
N ASP A 159 5.50 15.49 -2.79
CA ASP A 159 6.85 16.04 -2.80
C ASP A 159 7.50 15.98 -1.39
N GLU A 160 6.70 16.02 -0.32
CA GLU A 160 7.16 15.88 1.08
C GLU A 160 6.17 15.07 1.96
N ILE A 161 6.69 14.50 3.05
CA ILE A 161 5.89 13.73 4.03
C ILE A 161 4.97 14.62 4.86
N THR A 162 5.31 15.90 5.01
CA THR A 162 4.45 16.91 5.65
C THR A 162 3.15 17.12 4.86
N ASP A 163 3.26 17.13 3.54
CA ASP A 163 2.13 17.19 2.62
C ASP A 163 1.28 15.91 2.60
N LEU A 164 1.85 14.76 2.98
CA LEU A 164 1.15 13.47 2.98
C LEU A 164 -0.05 13.48 3.94
N GLU A 165 0.05 14.13 5.10
CA GLU A 165 -1.07 14.20 6.06
C GLU A 165 -2.27 14.98 5.47
N ASP A 166 -2.04 16.24 5.08
CA ASP A 166 -3.09 17.10 4.52
C ASP A 166 -3.65 16.54 3.21
N ARG A 167 -2.83 15.84 2.43
CA ARG A 167 -3.26 15.22 1.18
C ARG A 167 -3.98 13.90 1.38
N LEU A 168 -3.62 13.09 2.39
CA LEU A 168 -4.41 11.93 2.77
C LEU A 168 -5.82 12.35 3.15
N ILE A 169 -5.99 13.46 3.88
CA ILE A 169 -7.32 14.04 4.15
C ILE A 169 -8.06 14.31 2.82
N LYS A 170 -7.44 15.05 1.89
CA LYS A 170 -8.05 15.34 0.58
C LYS A 170 -8.34 14.10 -0.28
N ILE A 171 -7.50 13.06 -0.19
CA ILE A 171 -7.70 11.78 -0.90
C ILE A 171 -8.93 11.06 -0.36
N LEU A 172 -9.11 11.09 0.96
CA LEU A 172 -10.12 10.32 1.67
C LEU A 172 -11.45 11.05 1.82
N GLU A 173 -11.47 12.38 1.69
CA GLU A 173 -12.67 13.22 1.71
C GLU A 173 -13.27 13.44 0.32
N LYS A 174 -12.59 13.02 -0.75
CA LYS A 174 -13.20 13.01 -2.08
C LYS A 174 -14.28 11.92 -2.14
N PRO A 175 -15.52 12.27 -2.53
CA PRO A 175 -16.65 11.35 -2.57
C PRO A 175 -16.44 10.20 -3.57
#